data_AF-A0A936E882-F1
#
_entry.id   AF-A0A936E882-F1
#
_cell.length_a   1.000
_cell.length_b   1.000
_cell.length_c   1.000
_cell.angle_alpha   90.00
_cell.angle_beta   90.00
_cell.angle_gamma   90.00
#
_symmetry.space_group_name_H-M   'P 1'
#
loop_
_entity.id
_entity.type
_entity.pdbx_description
1 polymer ?
#
loop_
_entity_poly.entity_id
_entity_poly.type
_entity_poly.pdbx_seq_one_letter_code
_entity_poly.pdbx_strand_id
1 'polypeptide(L)'
;MYDTLAPILWATVTFFIMWLMQLWIHRHLQGVSYLLMGSPNGAVLIYALVLFPGVLLHELSHWLMAKVLGVRTGKLSLIPSLEKDGTVRLGYVEYYKTADLGALRESLIGGAPLILGTTAVLAIATYIFGLPTLAQTLQPDSVDSVSLALADLLATDDFWLWFYLLFAISNAMLPSASDRRAWPAFLAWVMGGGVVLYLLDFQAAVWAGVAGPLATVFGYLQIAFSLTIGVNLFFMALIGLLEWVVGGVSGRAIRYGE
;
A
#
# COMPACT_ATOMS: atom_id res chain seq x y z
N MET A 1 -23.77 -9.67 -13.60
CA MET A 1 -22.84 -8.60 -14.05
C MET A 1 -22.68 -7.51 -12.99
N TYR A 2 -23.74 -7.09 -12.29
CA TYR A 2 -23.63 -6.15 -11.15
C TYR A 2 -22.75 -6.69 -9.99
N ASP A 3 -22.87 -7.97 -9.64
CA ASP A 3 -22.10 -8.57 -8.54
C ASP A 3 -20.58 -8.57 -8.77
N THR A 4 -20.13 -8.61 -10.02
CA THR A 4 -18.71 -8.56 -10.38
C THR A 4 -18.18 -7.13 -10.48
N LEU A 5 -19.04 -6.16 -10.76
CA LEU A 5 -18.63 -4.75 -10.94
C LEU A 5 -18.47 -4.01 -9.62
N ALA A 6 -19.28 -4.33 -8.61
CA ALA A 6 -19.24 -3.64 -7.32
C ALA A 6 -17.87 -3.75 -6.61
N PRO A 7 -17.24 -4.94 -6.49
CA PRO A 7 -15.91 -5.05 -5.86
C PRO A 7 -14.82 -4.32 -6.65
N ILE A 8 -14.90 -4.32 -7.99
CA ILE A 8 -13.95 -3.62 -8.86
C ILE A 8 -14.05 -2.11 -8.65
N LEU A 9 -15.27 -1.58 -8.67
CA LEU A 9 -15.52 -0.15 -8.51
C LEU A 9 -15.11 0.31 -7.10
N TRP A 10 -15.45 -0.47 -6.07
CA TRP A 10 -15.04 -0.21 -4.70
C TRP A 10 -13.52 -0.20 -4.54
N ALA A 11 -12.82 -1.23 -5.03
CA ALA A 11 -11.36 -1.30 -4.97
C ALA A 11 -10.70 -0.13 -5.71
N THR A 12 -11.26 0.29 -6.85
CA THR A 12 -10.74 1.43 -7.62
C THR A 12 -10.88 2.74 -6.85
N VAL A 13 -12.06 3.00 -6.29
CA VAL A 13 -12.33 4.21 -5.49
C VAL A 13 -11.46 4.23 -4.23
N THR A 14 -11.41 3.12 -3.50
CA THR A 14 -10.62 3.01 -2.27
C THR A 14 -9.12 3.10 -2.51
N PHE A 15 -8.62 2.55 -3.62
CA PHE A 15 -7.23 2.76 -4.04
C PHE A 15 -6.91 4.24 -4.25
N PHE A 16 -7.81 4.99 -4.92
CA PHE A 16 -7.62 6.43 -5.13
C PHE A 16 -7.65 7.21 -3.81
N ILE A 17 -8.57 6.88 -2.90
CA ILE A 17 -8.62 7.47 -1.55
C ILE A 17 -7.32 7.19 -0.80
N MET A 18 -6.85 5.94 -0.78
CA MET A 18 -5.60 5.56 -0.14
C MET A 18 -4.41 6.33 -0.72
N TRP A 19 -4.36 6.51 -2.04
CA TRP A 19 -3.32 7.30 -2.68
C TRP A 19 -3.31 8.74 -2.18
N LEU A 20 -4.48 9.40 -2.07
CA LEU A 20 -4.58 10.74 -1.50
C LEU A 20 -4.17 10.80 -0.01
N MET A 21 -4.61 9.83 0.79
CA MET A 21 -4.25 9.73 2.20
C MET A 21 -2.75 9.56 2.37
N GLN A 22 -2.13 8.73 1.54
CA GLN A 22 -0.69 8.50 1.57
C GLN A 22 0.10 9.79 1.26
N LEU A 23 -0.33 10.57 0.26
CA LEU A 23 0.28 11.88 -0.03
C LEU A 23 0.25 12.80 1.19
N TRP A 24 -0.89 12.84 1.90
CA TRP A 24 -1.01 13.59 3.15
C TRP A 24 -0.09 13.02 4.23
N ILE A 25 -0.12 11.71 4.47
CA ILE A 25 0.64 11.04 5.53
C ILE A 25 2.13 11.28 5.35
N HIS A 26 2.70 11.05 4.17
CA HIS A 26 4.14 11.26 3.97
C HIS A 26 4.55 12.72 4.18
N ARG A 27 3.75 13.67 3.66
CA ARG A 27 4.03 15.09 3.81
C ARG A 27 4.03 15.52 5.28
N HIS A 28 2.99 15.16 6.02
CA HIS A 28 2.85 15.54 7.42
C HIS A 28 3.78 14.75 8.34
N LEU A 29 4.09 13.50 8.04
CA LEU A 29 5.05 12.70 8.80
C LEU A 29 6.48 13.22 8.63
N GLN A 30 6.89 13.61 7.41
CA GLN A 30 8.16 14.32 7.19
C GLN A 30 8.18 15.66 7.93
N GLY A 31 7.06 16.37 7.92
CA GLY A 31 6.89 17.62 8.64
C GLY A 31 7.10 17.47 10.15
N VAL A 32 6.36 16.57 10.80
CA VAL A 32 6.52 16.25 12.22
C VAL A 32 7.95 15.83 12.52
N SER A 33 8.54 14.98 11.68
CA SER A 33 9.94 14.55 11.83
C SER A 33 10.92 15.73 11.79
N TYR A 34 10.67 16.72 10.94
CA TYR A 34 11.46 17.95 10.86
C TYR A 34 11.27 18.84 12.09
N LEU A 35 10.04 19.00 12.59
CA LEU A 35 9.80 19.76 13.82
C LEU A 35 10.49 19.15 15.04
N LEU A 36 10.50 17.81 15.13
CA LEU A 36 11.13 17.08 16.23
C LEU A 36 12.66 17.19 16.19
N MET A 37 13.26 17.06 15.01
CA MET A 37 14.72 17.03 14.89
C MET A 37 15.35 18.42 14.70
N GLY A 38 14.65 19.34 14.04
CA GLY A 38 15.18 20.65 13.65
C GLY A 38 16.28 20.59 12.57
N SER A 39 16.54 19.43 11.95
CA SER A 39 17.47 19.29 10.83
C SER A 39 16.91 18.33 9.75
N PRO A 40 17.19 18.57 8.45
CA PRO A 40 16.69 17.71 7.38
C PRO A 40 17.13 16.25 7.50
N ASN A 41 18.39 16.01 7.86
CA ASN A 41 18.95 14.66 7.90
C ASN A 41 18.33 13.79 9.01
N GLY A 42 18.13 14.33 10.22
CA GLY A 42 17.48 13.54 11.26
C GLY A 42 15.96 13.48 11.10
N ALA A 43 15.34 14.43 10.39
CA ALA A 43 13.95 14.29 9.96
C ALA A 43 13.78 13.05 9.06
N VAL A 44 14.68 12.87 8.09
CA VAL A 44 14.72 11.68 7.24
C VAL A 44 14.89 10.41 8.06
N LEU A 45 15.71 10.43 9.12
CA LEU A 45 15.91 9.27 9.99
C LEU A 45 14.62 8.88 10.73
N ILE A 46 13.94 9.82 11.39
CA ILE A 46 12.68 9.54 12.11
C ILE A 46 11.60 9.05 11.14
N TYR A 47 11.45 9.75 10.01
CA TYR A 47 10.53 9.37 8.94
C TYR A 47 10.79 7.95 8.43
N ALA A 48 12.05 7.61 8.16
CA ALA A 48 12.44 6.29 7.69
C ALA A 48 12.23 5.21 8.76
N LEU A 49 12.53 5.49 10.03
CA LEU A 49 12.33 4.54 11.13
C LEU A 49 10.85 4.18 11.29
N VAL A 50 9.95 5.16 11.22
CA VAL A 50 8.50 4.93 11.32
C VAL A 50 8.00 4.02 10.20
N LEU A 51 8.45 4.23 8.97
CA LEU A 51 8.03 3.45 7.80
C LEU A 51 8.90 2.22 7.52
N PHE A 52 9.93 1.97 8.33
CA PHE A 52 10.95 0.96 8.05
C PHE A 52 10.40 -0.45 7.80
N PRO A 53 9.46 -0.99 8.60
CA PRO A 53 8.92 -2.33 8.33
C PRO A 53 8.24 -2.44 6.95
N GLY A 54 7.54 -1.37 6.55
CA GLY A 54 6.92 -1.28 5.24
C GLY A 54 7.92 -1.16 4.10
N VAL A 55 8.95 -0.31 4.26
CA VAL A 55 10.04 -0.16 3.28
C VAL A 55 10.82 -1.46 3.11
N LEU A 56 11.13 -2.14 4.21
CA LEU A 56 11.78 -3.46 4.18
C LEU A 56 10.95 -4.46 3.36
N LEU A 57 9.65 -4.56 3.63
CA LEU A 57 8.76 -5.44 2.87
C LEU A 57 8.69 -5.02 1.41
N HIS A 58 8.63 -3.72 1.11
CA HIS A 58 8.58 -3.18 -0.24
C HIS A 58 9.81 -3.60 -1.07
N GLU A 59 11.02 -3.30 -0.57
CA GLU A 59 12.26 -3.61 -1.29
C GLU A 59 12.47 -5.13 -1.41
N LEU A 60 12.15 -5.88 -0.35
CA LEU A 60 12.23 -7.34 -0.40
C LEU A 60 11.25 -7.94 -1.41
N SER A 61 10.10 -7.29 -1.62
CA SER A 61 9.11 -7.72 -2.61
C SER A 61 9.64 -7.60 -4.04
N HIS A 62 10.29 -6.48 -4.37
CA HIS A 62 10.98 -6.32 -5.66
C HIS A 62 12.06 -7.38 -5.85
N TRP A 63 12.91 -7.56 -4.84
CA TRP A 63 14.00 -8.53 -4.89
C TRP A 63 13.49 -9.98 -5.08
N LEU A 64 12.47 -10.36 -4.32
CA LEU A 64 11.87 -11.70 -4.38
C LEU A 64 11.25 -11.94 -5.74
N MET A 65 10.44 -11.00 -6.25
CA MET A 65 9.81 -11.12 -7.56
C MET A 65 10.85 -11.18 -8.68
N ALA A 66 11.90 -10.35 -8.62
CA ALA A 66 12.99 -10.40 -9.58
C ALA A 66 13.65 -11.80 -9.60
N LYS A 67 13.93 -12.37 -8.43
CA LYS A 67 14.49 -13.73 -8.33
C LYS A 67 13.56 -14.80 -8.87
N VAL A 68 12.28 -14.77 -8.53
CA VAL A 68 11.27 -15.72 -9.02
C VAL A 68 11.18 -15.68 -10.55
N LEU A 69 11.30 -14.49 -11.14
CA LEU A 69 11.27 -14.29 -12.60
C LEU A 69 12.62 -14.53 -13.28
N GLY A 70 13.65 -14.98 -12.54
CA GLY A 70 14.98 -15.25 -13.08
C GLY A 70 15.78 -14.00 -13.47
N VAL A 71 15.38 -12.83 -12.99
CA VAL A 71 16.04 -11.55 -13.26
C VAL A 71 17.21 -11.36 -12.30
N ARG A 72 18.37 -11.00 -12.85
CA ARG A 72 19.57 -10.74 -12.03
C ARG A 72 19.33 -9.54 -11.13
N THR A 73 19.54 -9.71 -9.83
CA THR A 73 19.46 -8.65 -8.82
C THR A 73 20.84 -8.06 -8.53
N GLY A 74 20.91 -6.76 -8.26
CA GLY A 74 22.09 -6.02 -7.87
C GLY A 74 22.08 -5.67 -6.38
N LYS A 75 22.41 -4.42 -6.05
CA LYS A 75 22.43 -3.93 -4.67
C LYS A 75 21.02 -3.78 -4.09
N LEU A 76 20.90 -4.09 -2.81
CA LEU A 76 19.74 -3.78 -1.96
C LEU A 76 20.22 -2.80 -0.88
N SER A 77 19.55 -1.67 -0.73
CA SER A 77 19.81 -0.71 0.34
C SER A 77 18.51 -0.32 1.03
N LEU A 78 18.56 -0.27 2.36
CA LEU A 78 17.48 0.21 3.23
C LEU A 78 17.88 1.48 4.00
N ILE A 79 19.02 2.07 3.63
CA ILE A 79 19.52 3.29 4.26
C ILE A 79 18.88 4.48 3.54
N PRO A 80 18.16 5.34 4.27
CA PRO A 80 17.51 6.48 3.66
C PRO A 80 18.54 7.55 3.27
N SER A 81 18.27 8.29 2.20
CA SER A 81 19.09 9.40 1.74
C SER A 81 18.25 10.57 1.27
N LEU A 82 18.70 11.79 1.59
CA LEU A 82 18.14 13.01 1.01
C LEU A 82 18.85 13.28 -0.33
N GLU A 83 18.07 13.33 -1.41
CA GLU A 83 18.57 13.62 -2.74
C GLU A 83 18.79 15.13 -2.93
N LYS A 84 19.54 15.51 -3.97
CA LYS A 84 19.91 16.92 -4.24
C LYS A 84 18.72 17.81 -4.55
N ASP A 85 17.63 17.24 -5.05
CA ASP A 85 16.37 17.91 -5.34
C ASP A 85 15.45 18.06 -4.11
N GLY A 86 15.92 17.60 -2.94
CA GLY A 86 15.16 17.62 -1.69
C GLY A 86 14.21 16.43 -1.52
N THR A 87 14.16 15.50 -2.47
CA THR A 87 13.36 14.28 -2.34
C THR A 87 14.00 13.29 -1.38
N VAL A 88 13.17 12.53 -0.67
CA VAL A 88 13.63 11.50 0.28
C VAL A 88 13.56 10.15 -0.41
N ARG A 89 14.70 9.48 -0.56
CA ARG A 89 14.77 8.06 -0.96
C ARG A 89 14.89 7.21 0.30
N LEU A 90 13.92 6.33 0.54
CA LEU A 90 13.89 5.47 1.73
C LEU A 90 14.71 4.18 1.58
N GLY A 91 14.71 3.61 0.38
CA GLY A 91 15.39 2.37 0.04
C GLY A 91 15.49 2.23 -1.47
N TYR A 92 16.19 1.19 -1.91
CA TYR A 92 16.17 0.76 -3.31
C TYR A 92 16.65 -0.68 -3.49
N VAL A 93 16.13 -1.33 -4.53
CA VAL A 93 16.66 -2.57 -5.10
C VAL A 93 17.06 -2.35 -6.55
N GLU A 94 18.30 -2.68 -6.88
CA GLU A 94 18.75 -2.74 -8.27
C GLU A 94 18.42 -4.11 -8.89
N TYR A 95 17.95 -4.10 -10.13
CA TYR A 95 17.85 -5.29 -10.97
C TYR A 95 18.26 -4.94 -12.39
N TYR A 96 18.89 -5.90 -13.08
CA TYR A 96 19.47 -5.65 -14.39
C TYR A 96 18.39 -5.70 -15.47
N LYS A 97 18.28 -4.60 -16.22
CA LYS A 97 17.37 -4.48 -17.36
C LYS A 97 18.03 -5.04 -18.61
N THR A 98 17.92 -6.35 -18.79
CA THR A 98 18.37 -7.05 -20.00
C THR A 98 17.27 -7.04 -21.07
N ALA A 99 17.64 -7.31 -22.32
CA ALA A 99 16.70 -7.30 -23.46
C ALA A 99 15.54 -8.31 -23.30
N ASP A 100 15.74 -9.37 -22.51
CA ASP A 100 14.78 -10.44 -22.24
C ASP A 100 13.85 -10.16 -21.04
N LEU A 101 13.99 -9.01 -20.36
CA LEU A 101 13.10 -8.65 -19.25
C LEU A 101 11.65 -8.51 -19.75
N GLY A 102 11.44 -7.73 -20.81
CA GLY A 102 10.12 -7.47 -21.37
C GLY A 102 9.16 -6.72 -20.43
N ALA A 103 8.07 -6.19 -20.99
CA ALA A 103 7.13 -5.36 -20.23
C ALA A 103 6.40 -6.13 -19.12
N LEU A 104 6.13 -7.43 -19.31
CA LEU A 104 5.44 -8.27 -18.34
C LEU A 104 6.28 -8.47 -17.06
N ARG A 105 7.54 -8.93 -17.18
CA ARG A 105 8.37 -9.18 -15.99
C ARG A 105 8.70 -7.88 -15.27
N GLU A 106 9.01 -6.80 -16.00
CA GLU A 106 9.26 -5.50 -15.38
C GLU A 106 8.01 -4.99 -14.64
N SER A 107 6.80 -5.18 -15.19
CA SER A 107 5.55 -4.78 -14.53
C SER A 107 5.23 -5.62 -13.29
N LEU A 108 5.51 -6.94 -13.33
CA LEU A 108 5.34 -7.83 -12.18
C LEU A 108 6.31 -7.48 -11.05
N ILE A 109 7.58 -7.20 -11.37
CA ILE A 109 8.56 -6.71 -10.38
C ILE A 109 8.06 -5.40 -9.77
N GLY A 110 7.64 -4.44 -10.60
CA GLY A 110 7.10 -3.16 -10.13
C GLY A 110 5.83 -3.29 -9.28
N GLY A 111 4.96 -4.26 -9.59
CA GLY A 111 3.74 -4.52 -8.82
C GLY A 111 3.95 -5.37 -7.56
N ALA A 112 5.14 -5.95 -7.36
CA ALA A 112 5.40 -6.88 -6.28
C ALA A 112 5.14 -6.30 -4.87
N PRO A 113 5.55 -5.06 -4.54
CA PRO A 113 5.26 -4.46 -3.25
C PRO A 113 3.77 -4.34 -2.96
N LEU A 114 2.97 -3.97 -3.96
CA LEU A 114 1.52 -3.87 -3.82
C LEU A 114 0.91 -5.26 -3.55
N ILE A 115 1.35 -6.29 -4.27
CA ILE A 115 0.87 -7.67 -4.11
C ILE A 115 1.20 -8.19 -2.71
N LEU A 116 2.48 -8.13 -2.31
CA LEU A 116 2.93 -8.68 -1.04
C LEU A 116 2.52 -7.82 0.16
N GLY A 117 2.49 -6.51 0.03
CA GLY A 117 1.95 -5.60 1.05
C GLY A 117 0.46 -5.84 1.29
N THR A 118 -0.34 -5.96 0.23
CA THR A 118 -1.77 -6.29 0.36
C THR A 118 -1.98 -7.68 0.98
N THR A 119 -1.15 -8.66 0.60
CA THR A 119 -1.18 -10.00 1.19
C THR A 119 -0.88 -9.94 2.69
N ALA A 120 0.12 -9.16 3.11
CA ALA A 120 0.46 -8.97 4.52
C ALA A 120 -0.68 -8.28 5.29
N VAL A 121 -1.30 -7.25 4.72
CA VAL A 121 -2.48 -6.58 5.31
C VAL A 121 -3.62 -7.58 5.52
N LEU A 122 -3.93 -8.40 4.51
CA LEU A 122 -4.97 -9.43 4.61
C LEU A 122 -4.63 -10.52 5.62
N ALA A 123 -3.36 -10.91 5.71
CA ALA A 123 -2.90 -11.88 6.69
C ALA A 123 -3.08 -11.35 8.12
N ILE A 124 -2.71 -10.10 8.38
CA ILE A 124 -2.92 -9.46 9.69
C ILE A 124 -4.43 -9.36 9.98
N ALA A 125 -5.22 -8.89 9.02
CA ALA A 125 -6.67 -8.77 9.15
C ALA A 125 -7.35 -10.11 9.50
N THR A 126 -6.90 -11.19 8.88
CA THR A 126 -7.55 -12.51 8.97
C THR A 126 -7.05 -13.30 10.18
N TYR A 127 -5.73 -13.41 10.34
CA TYR A 127 -5.12 -14.34 11.29
C TYR A 127 -4.80 -13.70 12.64
N ILE A 128 -4.63 -12.37 12.69
CA ILE A 128 -4.34 -11.66 13.94
C ILE A 128 -5.61 -11.04 14.48
N PHE A 129 -6.30 -10.23 13.67
CA PHE A 129 -7.51 -9.52 14.10
C PHE A 129 -8.80 -10.31 13.95
N GLY A 130 -8.77 -11.48 13.31
CA GLY A 130 -9.97 -12.31 13.16
C GLY A 130 -11.15 -11.60 12.49
N LEU A 131 -10.88 -10.62 11.60
CA LEU A 131 -11.93 -9.77 11.02
C LEU A 131 -13.08 -10.56 10.37
N PRO A 132 -12.87 -11.69 9.68
CA PRO A 132 -13.99 -12.46 9.13
C PRO A 132 -14.96 -12.98 10.20
N THR A 133 -14.47 -13.29 11.39
CA THR A 133 -15.29 -13.73 12.53
C THR A 133 -16.00 -12.54 13.16
N LEU A 134 -15.28 -11.44 13.40
CA LEU A 134 -15.85 -10.19 13.91
C LEU A 134 -16.96 -9.63 13.00
N ALA A 135 -16.79 -9.74 11.68
CA ALA A 135 -17.80 -9.31 10.72
C ALA A 135 -19.10 -10.12 10.81
N GLN A 136 -19.04 -11.38 11.24
CA GLN A 136 -20.23 -12.23 11.43
C GLN A 136 -20.96 -11.91 12.74
N THR A 137 -20.27 -11.36 13.74
CA THR A 137 -20.87 -10.96 15.02
C THR A 137 -21.54 -9.59 14.97
N LEU A 138 -21.22 -8.76 13.96
CA LEU A 138 -21.84 -7.46 13.75
C LEU A 138 -23.28 -7.64 13.26
N GLN A 139 -24.24 -7.23 14.09
CA GLN A 139 -25.65 -7.15 13.71
C GLN A 139 -25.98 -5.69 13.35
N PRO A 140 -26.50 -5.41 12.14
CA PRO A 140 -26.69 -4.04 11.64
C PRO A 140 -27.48 -3.11 12.56
N ASP A 141 -28.36 -3.66 13.39
CA ASP A 141 -29.31 -2.91 14.22
C ASP A 141 -28.93 -2.84 15.71
N SER A 142 -27.73 -3.28 16.10
CA SER A 142 -27.32 -3.29 17.52
C SER A 142 -25.98 -2.59 17.78
N VAL A 143 -26.05 -1.46 18.47
CA VAL A 143 -24.86 -0.69 18.91
C VAL A 143 -23.99 -1.52 19.86
N ASP A 144 -24.60 -2.40 20.64
CA ASP A 144 -23.90 -3.30 21.57
C ASP A 144 -23.01 -4.32 20.83
N SER A 145 -23.41 -4.79 19.64
CA SER A 145 -22.56 -5.69 18.85
C SER A 145 -21.29 -5.01 18.34
N VAL A 146 -21.37 -3.72 18.02
CA VAL A 146 -20.22 -2.92 17.55
C VAL A 146 -19.24 -2.69 18.69
N SER A 147 -19.74 -2.33 19.88
CA SER A 147 -18.87 -2.07 21.04
C SER A 147 -18.16 -3.34 21.50
N LEU A 148 -18.84 -4.49 21.49
CA LEU A 148 -18.23 -5.80 21.80
C LEU A 148 -17.18 -6.19 20.76
N ALA A 149 -17.48 -6.09 19.46
CA ALA A 149 -16.50 -6.41 18.41
C ALA A 149 -15.26 -5.50 18.48
N LEU A 150 -15.42 -4.23 18.84
CA LEU A 150 -14.30 -3.32 19.07
C LEU A 150 -13.50 -3.68 20.32
N ALA A 151 -14.17 -4.08 21.41
CA ALA A 151 -13.49 -4.54 22.62
C ALA A 151 -12.66 -5.79 22.36
N ASP A 152 -13.22 -6.77 21.64
CA ASP A 152 -12.52 -8.00 21.25
C ASP A 152 -11.32 -7.70 20.34
N LEU A 153 -11.48 -6.79 19.37
CA LEU A 153 -10.39 -6.37 18.50
C LEU A 153 -9.25 -5.73 19.31
N LEU A 154 -9.57 -4.80 20.22
CA LEU A 154 -8.58 -4.11 21.06
C LEU A 154 -7.94 -5.02 22.11
N ALA A 155 -8.59 -6.13 22.47
CA ALA A 155 -8.06 -7.15 23.36
C ALA A 155 -7.08 -8.13 22.68
N THR A 156 -6.88 -8.01 21.35
CA THR A 156 -5.90 -8.84 20.63
C THR A 156 -4.49 -8.64 21.17
N ASP A 157 -3.76 -9.73 21.37
CA ASP A 157 -2.36 -9.69 21.79
C ASP A 157 -1.52 -8.81 20.85
N ASP A 158 -0.69 -7.94 21.43
CA ASP A 158 0.15 -7.00 20.70
C ASP A 158 -0.61 -6.11 19.68
N PHE A 159 -1.89 -5.82 19.93
CA PHE A 159 -2.76 -5.04 19.02
C PHE A 159 -2.05 -3.81 18.44
N TRP A 160 -1.41 -2.99 19.29
CA TRP A 160 -0.75 -1.76 18.87
C TRP A 160 0.42 -1.99 17.92
N LEU A 161 1.17 -3.08 18.10
CA LEU A 161 2.26 -3.45 17.19
C LEU A 161 1.69 -3.81 15.81
N TRP A 162 0.66 -4.66 15.77
CA TRP A 162 0.02 -5.07 14.51
C TRP A 162 -0.68 -3.91 13.81
N PHE A 163 -1.32 -3.03 14.57
CA PHE A 163 -1.95 -1.82 14.05
C PHE A 163 -0.93 -0.84 13.48
N TYR A 164 0.22 -0.67 14.13
CA TYR A 164 1.36 0.06 13.59
C TYR A 164 1.93 -0.60 12.33
N LEU A 165 2.09 -1.93 12.31
CA LEU A 165 2.60 -2.65 11.13
C LEU A 165 1.66 -2.50 9.94
N LEU A 166 0.34 -2.55 10.14
CA LEU A 166 -0.64 -2.24 9.10
C LEU A 166 -0.39 -0.87 8.52
N PHE A 167 -0.24 0.16 9.35
CA PHE A 167 0.06 1.52 8.92
C PHE A 167 1.39 1.61 8.14
N ALA A 168 2.46 1.04 8.66
CA ALA A 168 3.78 1.12 8.03
C ALA A 168 3.80 0.40 6.68
N ILE A 169 3.22 -0.80 6.61
CA ILE A 169 3.13 -1.59 5.37
C ILE A 169 2.24 -0.88 4.35
N SER A 170 1.06 -0.43 4.76
CA SER A 170 0.10 0.15 3.84
C SER A 170 0.56 1.47 3.23
N ASN A 171 1.33 2.26 3.97
CA ASN A 171 1.91 3.52 3.48
C ASN A 171 3.25 3.36 2.77
N ALA A 172 3.79 2.14 2.69
CA ALA A 172 4.98 1.83 1.90
C ALA A 172 4.67 0.99 0.64
N MET A 173 3.53 0.29 0.58
CA MET A 173 3.27 -0.68 -0.49
C MET A 173 2.82 -0.08 -1.84
N LEU A 174 2.36 1.19 -1.88
CA LEU A 174 1.89 1.76 -3.16
C LEU A 174 3.06 1.96 -4.14
N PRO A 175 2.88 1.61 -5.43
CA PRO A 175 3.95 1.71 -6.42
C PRO A 175 4.38 3.15 -6.70
N SER A 176 5.69 3.39 -6.65
CA SER A 176 6.30 4.66 -7.05
C SER A 176 6.27 4.87 -8.57
N ALA A 177 6.82 6.01 -9.02
CA ALA A 177 6.94 6.28 -10.45
C ALA A 177 7.90 5.31 -11.17
N SER A 178 8.98 4.88 -10.50
CA SER A 178 9.91 3.89 -11.06
C SER A 178 9.26 2.52 -11.19
N ASP A 179 8.40 2.16 -10.25
CA ASP A 179 7.79 0.82 -10.19
C ASP A 179 6.74 0.64 -11.28
N ARG A 180 6.01 1.71 -11.61
CA ARG A 180 4.99 1.69 -12.67
C ARG A 180 5.53 1.97 -14.06
N ARG A 181 6.84 2.13 -14.22
CA ARG A 181 7.48 2.51 -15.49
C ARG A 181 7.09 1.59 -16.66
N ALA A 182 6.99 0.29 -16.43
CA ALA A 182 6.67 -0.68 -17.47
C ALA A 182 5.16 -0.90 -17.68
N TRP A 183 4.32 -0.38 -16.78
CA TRP A 183 2.88 -0.64 -16.83
C TRP A 183 2.21 -0.12 -18.10
N PRO A 184 2.52 1.06 -18.65
CA PRO A 184 1.91 1.51 -19.90
C PRO A 184 2.15 0.53 -21.06
N ALA A 185 3.37 -0.01 -21.17
CA ALA A 185 3.70 -1.00 -22.19
C ALA A 185 2.97 -2.33 -21.95
N PHE A 186 2.93 -2.81 -20.70
CA PHE A 186 2.18 -4.02 -20.34
C PHE A 186 0.68 -3.87 -20.62
N LEU A 187 0.07 -2.75 -20.25
CA LEU A 187 -1.33 -2.46 -20.51
C LEU A 187 -1.60 -2.37 -22.01
N ALA A 188 -0.70 -1.79 -22.81
CA ALA A 188 -0.83 -1.78 -24.26
C ALA A 188 -0.85 -3.20 -24.86
N TRP A 189 0.00 -4.10 -24.36
CA TRP A 189 -0.02 -5.52 -24.76
C TRP A 189 -1.32 -6.21 -24.38
N VAL A 190 -1.81 -6.01 -23.16
CA VAL A 190 -3.09 -6.58 -22.69
C VAL A 190 -4.26 -6.06 -23.52
N MET A 191 -4.31 -4.76 -23.77
CA MET A 191 -5.36 -4.14 -24.60
C MET A 191 -5.32 -4.63 -26.04
N GLY A 192 -4.13 -4.73 -26.65
CA GLY A 192 -3.97 -5.29 -28.00
C GLY A 192 -4.45 -6.74 -28.09
N GLY A 193 -4.08 -7.58 -27.11
CA GLY A 193 -4.57 -8.95 -27.00
C GLY A 193 -6.09 -9.02 -26.81
N GLY A 194 -6.66 -8.15 -25.98
CA GLY A 194 -8.10 -8.02 -25.78
C GLY A 194 -8.85 -7.66 -27.07
N VAL A 195 -8.32 -6.73 -27.87
CA VAL A 195 -8.89 -6.37 -29.18
C VAL A 195 -8.86 -7.58 -30.12
N VAL A 196 -7.75 -8.32 -30.19
CA VAL A 196 -7.65 -9.54 -31.01
C VAL A 196 -8.68 -10.58 -30.56
N LEU A 197 -8.80 -10.84 -29.26
CA LEU A 197 -9.78 -11.79 -28.72
C LEU A 197 -11.22 -11.38 -29.04
N TYR A 198 -11.51 -10.08 -28.97
CA TYR A 198 -12.81 -9.52 -29.35
C TYR A 198 -13.09 -9.70 -30.85
N LEU A 199 -12.13 -9.40 -31.72
CA LEU A 199 -12.27 -9.56 -33.17
C LEU A 199 -12.46 -11.03 -33.59
N LEU A 200 -11.95 -11.97 -32.79
CA LEU A 200 -12.10 -13.41 -33.01
C LEU A 200 -13.33 -14.02 -32.33
N ASP A 201 -14.16 -13.22 -31.67
CA ASP A 201 -15.37 -13.64 -30.93
C ASP A 201 -15.09 -14.60 -29.74
N PHE A 202 -13.90 -14.52 -29.15
CA PHE A 202 -13.50 -15.34 -27.98
C PHE A 202 -13.77 -14.66 -26.63
N GLN A 203 -14.28 -13.42 -26.60
CA GLN A 203 -14.45 -12.64 -25.37
C GLN A 203 -15.33 -13.33 -24.33
N ALA A 204 -16.40 -14.02 -24.75
CA ALA A 204 -17.31 -14.70 -23.84
C ALA A 204 -16.64 -15.89 -23.14
N ALA A 205 -15.87 -16.69 -23.90
CA ALA A 205 -15.14 -17.83 -23.38
C ALA A 205 -14.04 -17.39 -22.40
N VAL A 206 -13.29 -16.34 -22.74
CA VAL A 206 -12.27 -15.76 -21.85
C VAL A 206 -12.92 -15.21 -20.59
N TRP A 207 -13.98 -14.42 -20.72
CA TRP A 207 -14.69 -13.83 -19.58
C TRP A 207 -15.23 -14.89 -18.62
N ALA A 208 -15.80 -15.98 -19.13
CA ALA A 208 -16.28 -17.08 -18.29
C ALA A 208 -15.16 -17.71 -17.43
N GLY A 209 -13.92 -17.75 -17.94
CA GLY A 209 -12.77 -18.26 -17.19
C GLY A 209 -12.19 -17.27 -16.18
N VAL A 210 -12.22 -15.96 -16.47
CA VAL A 210 -11.53 -14.95 -15.64
C VAL A 210 -12.44 -14.20 -14.67
N ALA A 211 -13.75 -14.14 -14.90
CA ALA A 211 -14.67 -13.32 -14.11
C ALA A 211 -14.69 -13.71 -12.63
N GLY A 212 -14.76 -15.01 -12.32
CA GLY A 212 -14.77 -15.52 -10.94
C GLY A 212 -13.46 -15.24 -10.19
N PRO A 213 -12.30 -15.62 -10.75
CA PRO A 213 -11.00 -15.25 -10.17
C PRO A 213 -10.82 -13.75 -9.98
N LEU A 214 -11.21 -12.92 -10.96
CA LEU A 214 -11.14 -11.46 -10.83
C LEU A 214 -12.03 -10.96 -9.68
N ALA A 215 -13.29 -11.40 -9.61
CA ALA A 215 -14.18 -11.01 -8.52
C ALA A 215 -13.61 -11.36 -7.14
N THR A 216 -12.95 -12.53 -7.04
CA THR A 216 -12.28 -12.97 -5.80
C THR A 216 -11.11 -12.04 -5.44
N VAL A 217 -10.24 -11.74 -6.40
CA VAL A 217 -9.10 -10.82 -6.19
C VAL A 217 -9.60 -9.44 -5.75
N PHE A 218 -10.59 -8.89 -6.45
CA PHE A 218 -11.14 -7.58 -6.10
C PHE A 218 -11.90 -7.57 -4.77
N GLY A 219 -12.53 -8.68 -4.38
CA GLY A 219 -13.10 -8.84 -3.04
C GLY A 219 -12.04 -8.76 -1.94
N TYR A 220 -10.88 -9.40 -2.13
CA TYR A 220 -9.75 -9.27 -1.21
C TYR A 220 -9.19 -7.83 -1.17
N LEU A 221 -9.04 -7.18 -2.33
CA LEU A 221 -8.61 -5.77 -2.39
C LEU A 221 -9.57 -4.86 -1.64
N GLN A 222 -10.89 -5.08 -1.77
CA GLN A 222 -11.90 -4.32 -1.05
C GLN A 222 -11.71 -4.42 0.48
N ILE A 223 -11.45 -5.60 1.02
CA ILE A 223 -11.21 -5.78 2.46
C ILE A 223 -9.92 -5.07 2.87
N ALA A 224 -8.83 -5.31 2.15
CA ALA A 224 -7.52 -4.74 2.46
C ALA A 224 -7.52 -3.20 2.42
N PHE A 225 -8.13 -2.63 1.38
CA PHE A 225 -8.16 -1.17 1.21
C PHE A 225 -9.10 -0.51 2.21
N SER A 226 -10.25 -1.11 2.51
CA SER A 226 -11.16 -0.59 3.55
C SER A 226 -10.49 -0.56 4.92
N LEU A 227 -9.80 -1.65 5.30
CA LEU A 227 -9.03 -1.70 6.55
C LEU A 227 -7.93 -0.64 6.56
N THR A 228 -7.18 -0.53 5.47
CA THR A 228 -6.12 0.46 5.34
C THR A 228 -6.63 1.89 5.49
N ILE A 229 -7.78 2.22 4.91
CA ILE A 229 -8.40 3.55 5.07
C ILE A 229 -8.72 3.79 6.55
N GLY A 230 -9.32 2.82 7.25
CA GLY A 230 -9.61 2.93 8.68
C GLY A 230 -8.36 3.19 9.53
N VAL A 231 -7.30 2.40 9.31
CA VAL A 231 -5.99 2.56 9.96
C VAL A 231 -5.42 3.95 9.67
N ASN A 232 -5.40 4.35 8.40
CA ASN A 232 -4.83 5.63 7.97
C ASN A 232 -5.60 6.82 8.55
N LEU A 233 -6.93 6.77 8.67
CA LEU A 233 -7.71 7.85 9.30
C LEU A 233 -7.28 8.09 10.75
N PHE A 234 -7.08 7.01 11.51
CA PHE A 234 -6.58 7.10 12.88
C PHE A 234 -5.18 7.75 12.92
N PHE A 235 -4.24 7.25 12.10
CA PHE A 235 -2.87 7.78 12.11
C PHE A 235 -2.79 9.19 11.53
N MET A 236 -3.66 9.58 10.60
CA MET A 236 -3.77 10.96 10.14
C MET A 236 -4.19 11.89 11.27
N ALA A 237 -5.18 11.50 12.09
CA ALA A 237 -5.57 12.27 13.27
C ALA A 237 -4.41 12.38 14.28
N LEU A 238 -3.69 11.29 14.53
CA LEU A 238 -2.54 11.26 15.42
C LEU A 238 -1.39 12.15 14.93
N ILE A 239 -1.01 12.05 13.65
CA ILE A 239 0.05 12.87 13.04
C ILE A 239 -0.34 14.35 13.07
N GLY A 240 -1.58 14.69 12.74
CA GLY A 240 -2.06 16.08 12.78
C GLY A 240 -2.05 16.65 14.20
N LEU A 241 -2.44 15.85 15.19
CA LEU A 241 -2.34 16.24 16.60
C LEU A 241 -0.89 16.46 17.03
N LEU A 242 0.01 15.54 16.66
CA LEU A 242 1.44 15.67 16.96
C LEU A 242 2.05 16.92 16.32
N GLU A 243 1.73 17.20 15.06
CA GLU A 243 2.19 18.41 14.38
C GLU A 243 1.70 19.67 15.08
N TRP A 244 0.42 19.70 15.48
CA TRP A 244 -0.16 20.83 16.20
C TRP A 244 0.50 21.05 17.56
N VAL A 245 0.67 19.99 18.36
CA VAL A 245 1.31 20.07 19.69
C VAL A 245 2.77 20.50 19.57
N VAL A 246 3.55 19.84 18.70
CA VAL A 246 4.98 20.15 18.56
C VAL A 246 5.18 21.53 17.95
N GLY A 247 4.35 21.92 16.98
CA GLY A 247 4.38 23.27 16.40
C GLY A 247 4.06 24.35 17.43
N GLY A 248 3.03 24.12 18.26
CA GLY A 248 2.66 25.03 19.34
C GLY A 248 3.76 25.18 20.41
N VAL A 249 4.37 24.07 20.84
CA VAL A 249 5.45 24.08 21.85
C VAL A 249 6.74 24.69 21.29
N SER A 250 7.07 24.42 20.02
CA SER A 250 8.30 24.92 19.41
C SER A 250 8.19 26.37 18.89
N GLY A 251 6.98 26.92 18.79
CA GLY A 251 6.72 28.21 18.15
C GLY A 251 7.03 28.21 16.66
N ARG A 252 7.13 27.04 16.03
CA ARG A 252 7.44 26.86 14.61
C ARG A 252 6.24 26.28 13.88
N ALA A 253 5.95 26.78 12.69
CA ALA A 253 4.95 26.22 11.79
C ALA A 253 5.63 25.75 10.50
N ILE A 254 5.19 24.61 9.98
CA ILE A 254 5.70 24.10 8.71
C ILE A 254 4.99 24.81 7.57
N ARG A 255 5.77 25.36 6.65
CA ARG A 255 5.28 25.81 5.36
C ARG A 255 5.53 24.71 4.35
N TYR A 256 4.46 23.98 4.03
CA TYR A 256 4.47 23.09 2.88
C TYR A 256 4.53 23.95 1.62
N GLY A 257 5.52 23.71 0.76
CA GLY A 257 5.63 24.41 -0.52
C GLY A 257 4.41 24.11 -1.40
N GLU A 258 3.95 25.12 -2.15
CA GLU A 258 2.92 24.97 -3.19
C GLU A 258 3.45 24.19 -4.40
#